data_AF-A0A2V8EMT5-F1
#
_entry.id   AF-A0A2V8EMT5-F1
#
_cell.length_a   1.000
_cell.length_b   1.000
_cell.length_c   1.000
_cell.angle_alpha   90.00
_cell.angle_beta   90.00
_cell.angle_gamma   90.00
#
_symmetry.space_group_name_H-M   'P 1'
#
loop_
_entity.id
_entity.type
_entity.pdbx_description
1 polymer ?
#
loop_
_entity_poly.entity_id
_entity_poly.type
_entity_poly.pdbx_seq_one_letter_code
_entity_poly.pdbx_strand_id
1 'polypeptide(L)'
;MRIAPGVWPALSALLDEYLDQPDAARAAWLANLGPEYADILPTLREVVSKGTARGDAFLDTLPAVTLSDGVTGYAPLALGSVVGPYRLIRELGRGGMSLVWLAERADGLLKRKVALKLPIVLLHNDTLAERFARERDILAGLTHPQIARLYDAGTTASGESYLALEYVEGEPITTHCDGHGLNLKARLELFLEVLRAVEYAHNHGVVHRDLKPSNILVTSEGELRLLDFGIAKLLVKGEAEATELTRAGGRALTPEYASPEQLAGRPVTKASDVFSLGVVLFELLTGENPRKHARDADPVRPSQAVARNEETGHQTNAQARGLDRKRLAAGLKGDLDTIVLRALRDAPAERYPTPGELARDIERYLDGEPILARPRAPWYRARKFVRRKWAAVAAAAGVTLALGLALSLALWESERARRAETMAAARAGQPSLAAQAELLLVLPFENQSGDPDQDSSSDGLTEETIAQLRRLDPLHLGVMARTTTMHYKGTRLPA
;
A
#
# COMPACT_ATOMS: atom_id res chain seq x y z
N MET A 1 -20.70 -1.55 -50.00
CA MET A 1 -21.59 -0.39 -49.81
C MET A 1 -20.71 0.78 -49.44
N ARG A 2 -20.77 1.92 -50.14
CA ARG A 2 -19.89 3.07 -49.89
C ARG A 2 -20.55 3.98 -48.87
N ILE A 3 -19.88 4.22 -47.74
CA ILE A 3 -20.36 5.13 -46.69
C ILE A 3 -19.33 6.27 -46.58
N ALA A 4 -19.80 7.51 -46.73
CA ALA A 4 -18.91 8.67 -46.66
C ALA A 4 -18.31 8.78 -45.24
N PRO A 5 -17.02 9.13 -45.09
CA PRO A 5 -16.33 9.17 -43.79
C PRO A 5 -17.01 10.03 -42.72
N GLY A 6 -17.66 11.13 -43.12
CA GLY A 6 -18.40 12.01 -42.20
C GLY A 6 -19.73 11.42 -41.69
N VAL A 7 -20.27 10.38 -42.34
CA VAL A 7 -21.56 9.77 -42.02
C VAL A 7 -21.43 8.62 -41.00
N TRP A 8 -20.26 8.00 -40.92
CA TRP A 8 -20.01 6.83 -40.09
C TRP A 8 -20.27 7.04 -38.58
N PRO A 9 -19.87 8.16 -37.95
CA PRO A 9 -20.08 8.36 -36.51
C PRO A 9 -21.57 8.40 -36.12
N ALA A 10 -22.38 9.12 -36.91
CA ALA A 10 -23.82 9.22 -36.68
C ALA A 10 -24.54 7.89 -37.02
N LEU A 11 -24.08 7.18 -38.05
CA LEU A 11 -24.59 5.84 -38.38
C LEU A 11 -24.29 4.82 -37.27
N SER A 12 -23.08 4.84 -36.69
CA SER A 12 -22.67 3.93 -35.61
C SER A 12 -23.50 4.15 -34.34
N ALA A 13 -23.70 5.40 -33.94
CA ALA A 13 -24.53 5.72 -32.76
C ALA A 13 -25.98 5.25 -32.94
N LEU A 14 -26.56 5.48 -34.13
CA LEU A 14 -27.91 4.99 -34.44
C LEU A 14 -28.00 3.47 -34.54
N LEU A 15 -26.91 2.79 -34.96
CA LEU A 15 -26.86 1.34 -35.00
C LEU A 15 -26.80 0.73 -33.59
N ASP A 16 -26.02 1.34 -32.69
CA ASP A 16 -25.97 0.94 -31.27
C ASP A 16 -27.34 1.13 -30.61
N GLU A 17 -27.99 2.28 -30.82
CA GLU A 17 -29.35 2.55 -30.31
C GLU A 17 -30.40 1.59 -30.90
N TYR A 18 -30.27 1.22 -32.18
CA TYR A 18 -31.11 0.24 -32.85
C TYR A 18 -30.96 -1.17 -32.25
N LEU A 19 -29.72 -1.58 -31.94
CA LEU A 19 -29.43 -2.88 -31.35
C LEU A 19 -29.92 -2.98 -29.90
N ASP A 20 -29.93 -1.88 -29.17
CA ASP A 20 -30.50 -1.81 -27.82
C ASP A 20 -32.04 -1.86 -27.80
N GLN A 21 -32.72 -1.65 -28.93
CA GLN A 21 -34.18 -1.83 -29.01
C GLN A 21 -34.56 -3.32 -28.99
N PRO A 22 -35.67 -3.70 -28.32
CA PRO A 22 -36.26 -5.02 -28.44
C PRO A 22 -36.62 -5.36 -29.89
N ASP A 23 -36.48 -6.61 -30.32
CA ASP A 23 -36.71 -7.05 -31.70
C ASP A 23 -38.06 -6.61 -32.28
N ALA A 24 -39.12 -6.68 -31.46
CA ALA A 24 -40.47 -6.27 -31.85
C ALA A 24 -40.63 -4.74 -32.03
N ALA A 25 -39.75 -3.94 -31.43
CA ALA A 25 -39.79 -2.47 -31.47
C ALA A 25 -38.85 -1.85 -32.52
N ARG A 26 -37.85 -2.61 -33.00
CA ARG A 26 -36.82 -2.16 -33.96
C ARG A 26 -37.39 -1.58 -35.26
N ALA A 27 -38.44 -2.19 -35.82
CA ALA A 27 -39.07 -1.70 -37.05
C ALA A 27 -39.81 -0.37 -36.86
N ALA A 28 -40.49 -0.20 -35.72
CA ALA A 28 -41.16 1.04 -35.37
C ALA A 28 -40.16 2.16 -35.05
N TRP A 29 -39.05 1.82 -34.38
CA TRP A 29 -37.98 2.76 -34.08
C TRP A 29 -37.34 3.32 -35.36
N LEU A 30 -37.01 2.46 -36.34
CA LEU A 30 -36.49 2.89 -37.65
C LEU A 30 -37.46 3.76 -38.46
N ALA A 31 -38.76 3.64 -38.22
CA ALA A 31 -39.80 4.45 -38.87
C ALA A 31 -39.99 5.83 -38.20
N ASN A 32 -39.62 5.96 -36.92
CA ASN A 32 -39.82 7.15 -36.10
C ASN A 32 -38.58 8.05 -35.98
N LEU A 33 -37.46 7.70 -36.62
CA LEU A 33 -36.28 8.56 -36.68
C LEU A 33 -36.61 9.89 -37.38
N GLY A 34 -36.21 10.99 -36.75
CA GLY A 34 -36.51 12.35 -37.20
C GLY A 34 -35.87 12.73 -38.54
N PRO A 35 -36.36 13.81 -39.19
CA PRO A 35 -35.88 14.28 -40.49
C PRO A 35 -34.40 14.66 -40.52
N GLU A 36 -33.78 14.94 -39.36
CA GLU A 36 -32.34 15.20 -39.20
C GLU A 36 -31.45 14.01 -39.59
N TYR A 37 -32.00 12.80 -39.68
CA TYR A 37 -31.29 11.59 -40.11
C TYR A 37 -31.62 11.16 -41.54
N ALA A 38 -32.32 12.00 -42.32
CA ALA A 38 -32.77 11.65 -43.68
C ALA A 38 -31.63 11.18 -44.61
N ASP A 39 -30.44 11.77 -44.48
CA ASP A 39 -29.26 11.42 -45.29
C ASP A 39 -28.62 10.09 -44.88
N ILE A 40 -28.88 9.62 -43.65
CA ILE A 40 -28.26 8.43 -43.04
C ILE A 40 -29.22 7.23 -43.06
N LEU A 41 -30.53 7.49 -43.02
CA LEU A 41 -31.59 6.49 -42.99
C LEU A 41 -31.53 5.43 -44.10
N PRO A 42 -31.26 5.76 -45.38
CA PRO A 42 -31.11 4.77 -46.44
C PRO A 42 -29.97 3.78 -46.15
N THR A 43 -28.85 4.32 -45.66
CA THR A 43 -27.64 3.59 -45.29
C THR A 43 -27.89 2.67 -44.09
N LEU A 44 -28.55 3.19 -43.05
CA LEU A 44 -28.91 2.41 -41.86
C LEU A 44 -29.85 1.26 -42.20
N ARG A 45 -30.88 1.50 -43.02
CA ARG A 45 -31.82 0.46 -43.47
C ARG A 45 -31.12 -0.64 -44.26
N GLU A 46 -30.18 -0.28 -45.13
CA GLU A 46 -29.40 -1.25 -45.90
C GLU A 46 -28.52 -2.13 -44.99
N VAL A 47 -27.81 -1.54 -44.02
CA VAL A 47 -26.97 -2.26 -43.05
C VAL A 47 -27.79 -3.22 -42.20
N VAL A 48 -28.91 -2.74 -41.64
CA VAL A 48 -29.81 -3.57 -40.82
C VAL A 48 -30.42 -4.71 -41.63
N SER A 49 -30.83 -4.47 -42.88
CA SER A 49 -31.44 -5.51 -43.73
C SER A 49 -30.49 -6.66 -44.07
N LYS A 50 -29.17 -6.43 -44.01
CA LYS A 50 -28.15 -7.47 -44.26
C LYS A 50 -27.78 -8.25 -42.99
N GLY A 51 -27.98 -7.66 -41.80
CA GLY A 51 -27.64 -8.27 -40.52
C GLY A 51 -28.78 -9.07 -39.86
N THR A 52 -30.00 -9.09 -40.41
CA THR A 52 -31.14 -9.81 -39.82
C THR A 52 -31.16 -11.33 -40.09
N ALA A 53 -30.16 -11.87 -40.79
CA ALA A 53 -30.05 -13.30 -41.02
C ALA A 53 -29.29 -14.01 -39.88
N ARG A 54 -30.05 -14.38 -38.84
CA ARG A 54 -29.72 -15.24 -37.68
C ARG A 54 -29.03 -14.57 -36.48
N GLY A 55 -29.65 -14.79 -35.31
CA GLY A 55 -29.28 -14.25 -34.00
C GLY A 55 -27.91 -14.65 -33.49
N ASP A 56 -27.50 -13.94 -32.43
CA ASP A 56 -26.24 -13.96 -31.67
C ASP A 56 -24.93 -13.78 -32.45
N ALA A 57 -24.95 -13.90 -33.78
CA ALA A 57 -23.82 -13.68 -34.68
C ALA A 57 -23.93 -12.34 -35.46
N PHE A 58 -24.70 -11.36 -34.95
CA PHE A 58 -24.86 -10.06 -35.62
C PHE A 58 -23.52 -9.36 -35.82
N LEU A 59 -22.64 -9.34 -34.81
CA LEU A 59 -21.31 -8.73 -34.91
C LEU A 59 -20.36 -9.49 -35.85
N ASP A 60 -20.56 -10.80 -36.01
CA ASP A 60 -19.76 -11.65 -36.91
C ASP A 60 -20.24 -11.61 -38.37
N THR A 61 -21.47 -11.14 -38.60
CA THR A 61 -22.10 -11.02 -39.93
C THR A 61 -22.27 -9.59 -40.40
N LEU A 62 -22.02 -8.60 -39.52
CA LEU A 62 -21.83 -7.22 -39.94
C LEU A 62 -20.74 -7.22 -41.03
N PRO A 63 -21.01 -6.65 -42.22
CA PRO A 63 -19.96 -6.47 -43.19
C PRO A 63 -18.86 -5.69 -42.49
N ALA A 64 -17.67 -6.28 -42.39
CA ALA A 64 -16.50 -5.64 -41.83
C ALA A 64 -16.53 -4.19 -42.29
N VAL A 65 -16.58 -3.26 -41.34
CA VAL A 65 -16.69 -1.83 -41.61
C VAL A 65 -15.44 -1.44 -42.39
N THR A 66 -15.54 -1.60 -43.71
CA THR A 66 -14.60 -1.10 -44.69
C THR A 66 -14.83 0.39 -44.69
N LEU A 67 -14.07 1.08 -43.86
CA LEU A 67 -13.78 2.50 -44.05
C LEU A 67 -13.48 2.68 -45.54
N SER A 68 -14.21 3.58 -46.19
CA SER A 68 -14.17 3.91 -47.62
C SER A 68 -12.82 3.61 -48.28
N ASP A 69 -12.88 2.82 -49.37
CA ASP A 69 -11.77 2.16 -50.08
C ASP A 69 -11.08 1.07 -49.25
N GLY A 70 -10.59 -0.01 -49.87
CA GLY A 70 -9.92 -1.11 -49.18
C GLY A 70 -8.66 -0.68 -48.41
N VAL A 71 -8.83 0.02 -47.30
CA VAL A 71 -7.81 0.54 -46.40
C VAL A 71 -7.96 -0.18 -45.05
N THR A 72 -8.01 -1.51 -45.09
CA THR A 72 -6.91 -2.16 -44.37
C THR A 72 -5.69 -1.78 -45.18
N GLY A 73 -4.76 -1.08 -44.58
CA GLY A 73 -3.56 -0.64 -45.24
C GLY A 73 -2.71 -1.71 -45.92
N TYR A 74 -3.12 -2.96 -45.80
CA TYR A 74 -2.52 -4.12 -46.37
C TYR A 74 -3.56 -4.82 -47.24
N ALA A 75 -3.14 -5.30 -48.43
CA ALA A 75 -3.84 -6.40 -49.10
C ALA A 75 -4.06 -7.54 -48.09
N PRO A 76 -5.05 -8.45 -48.27
CA PRO A 76 -5.29 -9.54 -47.33
C PRO A 76 -3.98 -10.27 -47.01
N LEU A 77 -3.42 -10.02 -45.82
CA LEU A 77 -2.13 -10.58 -45.44
C LEU A 77 -2.34 -12.06 -45.17
N ALA A 78 -1.89 -12.88 -46.11
CA ALA A 78 -1.90 -14.31 -45.98
C ALA A 78 -0.66 -14.80 -45.26
N LEU A 79 -0.75 -16.00 -44.68
CA LEU A 79 0.41 -16.72 -44.20
C LEU A 79 1.44 -16.86 -45.33
N GLY A 80 2.70 -16.51 -45.05
CA GLY A 80 3.77 -16.50 -46.04
C GLY A 80 3.93 -15.21 -46.84
N SER A 81 3.02 -14.23 -46.71
CA SER A 81 3.21 -12.88 -47.28
C SER A 81 4.50 -12.23 -46.76
N VAL A 82 5.09 -11.37 -47.58
CA VAL A 82 6.33 -10.65 -47.24
C VAL A 82 6.02 -9.17 -47.04
N VAL A 83 6.40 -8.65 -45.88
CA VAL A 83 6.29 -7.23 -45.51
C VAL A 83 7.69 -6.74 -45.16
N GLY A 84 8.23 -5.83 -45.99
CA GLY A 84 9.64 -5.44 -45.90
C GLY A 84 10.56 -6.67 -46.09
N PRO A 85 11.57 -6.89 -45.23
CA PRO A 85 12.40 -8.08 -45.29
C PRO A 85 11.80 -9.28 -44.54
N TYR A 86 10.56 -9.20 -44.03
CA TYR A 86 9.97 -10.19 -43.14
C TYR A 86 8.89 -11.02 -43.82
N ARG A 87 8.95 -12.34 -43.66
CA ARG A 87 7.92 -13.30 -44.05
C ARG A 87 7.00 -13.59 -42.86
N LEU A 88 5.70 -13.44 -43.06
CA LEU A 88 4.68 -13.67 -42.03
C LEU A 88 4.48 -15.18 -41.79
N ILE A 89 4.51 -15.60 -40.53
CA ILE A 89 4.35 -17.00 -40.11
C ILE A 89 2.96 -17.25 -39.54
N ARG A 90 2.53 -16.48 -38.52
CA ARG A 90 1.19 -16.58 -37.94
C ARG A 90 0.78 -15.27 -37.29
N GLU A 91 -0.51 -14.99 -37.20
CA GLU A 91 -1.02 -13.84 -36.45
C GLU A 91 -0.79 -14.07 -34.94
N LEU A 92 -0.25 -13.06 -34.26
CA LEU A 92 -0.11 -13.03 -32.79
C LEU A 92 -1.29 -12.30 -32.15
N GLY A 93 -1.84 -11.30 -32.84
CA GLY A 93 -3.06 -10.64 -32.43
C GLY A 93 -3.42 -9.44 -33.30
N ARG A 94 -4.68 -9.04 -33.22
CA ARG A 94 -5.24 -7.86 -33.88
C ARG A 94 -5.78 -6.89 -32.83
N GLY A 95 -5.30 -5.66 -32.84
CA GLY A 95 -5.82 -4.55 -32.03
C GLY A 95 -6.46 -3.47 -32.90
N GLY A 96 -7.16 -2.52 -32.27
CA GLY A 96 -7.92 -1.47 -32.98
C GLY A 96 -7.11 -0.54 -33.90
N MET A 97 -5.76 -0.53 -33.82
CA MET A 97 -4.89 0.29 -34.68
C MET A 97 -3.69 -0.48 -35.27
N SER A 98 -3.55 -1.77 -35.00
CA SER A 98 -2.38 -2.52 -35.47
C SER A 98 -2.63 -4.01 -35.54
N LEU A 99 -2.00 -4.65 -36.51
CA LEU A 99 -1.94 -6.10 -36.64
C LEU A 99 -0.53 -6.57 -36.23
N VAL A 100 -0.44 -7.64 -35.44
CA VAL A 100 0.85 -8.18 -34.98
C VAL A 100 0.98 -9.61 -35.47
N TRP A 101 2.09 -9.89 -36.16
CA TRP A 101 2.41 -11.21 -36.71
C TRP A 101 3.72 -11.72 -36.12
N LEU A 102 3.79 -13.03 -35.94
CA LEU A 102 5.06 -13.72 -35.85
C LEU A 102 5.65 -13.76 -37.24
N ALA A 103 6.88 -13.30 -37.39
CA ALA A 103 7.56 -13.27 -38.67
C ALA A 103 9.01 -13.71 -38.53
N GLU A 104 9.65 -14.01 -39.65
CA GLU A 104 11.09 -14.27 -39.77
C GLU A 104 11.64 -13.51 -40.97
N ARG A 105 12.95 -13.31 -41.04
CA ARG A 105 13.52 -12.66 -42.23
C ARG A 105 13.43 -13.57 -43.44
N ALA A 106 12.87 -13.06 -44.54
CA ALA A 106 12.70 -13.78 -45.79
C ALA A 106 14.03 -14.10 -46.49
N ASP A 107 15.07 -13.31 -46.21
CA ASP A 107 16.43 -13.47 -46.75
C ASP A 107 17.23 -14.61 -46.08
N GLY A 108 16.73 -15.19 -44.99
CA GLY A 108 17.38 -16.27 -44.25
C GLY A 108 18.69 -15.86 -43.56
N LEU A 109 19.08 -14.59 -43.61
CA LEU A 109 20.34 -14.09 -43.03
C LEU A 109 20.31 -14.17 -41.49
N LEU A 110 19.13 -14.02 -40.89
CA LEU A 110 18.89 -14.24 -39.47
C LEU A 110 17.74 -15.22 -39.28
N LYS A 111 18.00 -16.33 -38.58
CA LYS A 111 16.97 -17.33 -38.19
C LYS A 111 16.17 -16.94 -36.94
N ARG A 112 16.12 -15.66 -36.59
CA ARG A 112 15.40 -15.18 -35.40
C ARG A 112 13.96 -14.82 -35.77
N LYS A 113 13.02 -15.29 -34.94
CA LYS A 113 11.61 -14.88 -35.01
C LYS A 113 11.41 -13.49 -34.41
N VAL A 114 10.52 -12.70 -35.00
CA VAL A 114 10.19 -11.34 -34.57
C VAL A 114 8.67 -11.18 -34.43
N ALA A 115 8.25 -10.27 -33.56
CA ALA A 115 6.89 -9.76 -33.53
C ALA A 115 6.81 -8.56 -34.49
N LEU A 116 6.25 -8.78 -35.68
CA LEU A 116 6.09 -7.75 -36.70
C LEU A 116 4.77 -7.02 -36.49
N LYS A 117 4.85 -5.77 -36.05
CA LYS A 117 3.70 -4.88 -35.83
C LYS A 117 3.47 -3.99 -37.04
N LEU A 118 2.23 -3.99 -37.49
CA LEU A 118 1.75 -3.36 -38.71
C LEU A 118 0.67 -2.34 -38.34
N PRO A 119 1.01 -1.05 -38.17
CA PRO A 119 0.04 -0.03 -37.82
C PRO A 119 -0.93 0.21 -38.98
N ILE A 120 -2.23 0.17 -38.69
CA ILE A 120 -3.31 0.25 -39.69
C ILE A 120 -3.51 1.70 -40.19
N VAL A 121 -3.11 2.70 -39.42
CA VAL A 121 -3.49 4.12 -39.63
C VAL A 121 -2.41 4.96 -40.37
N LEU A 122 -1.23 4.40 -40.69
CA LEU A 122 -0.06 5.22 -41.07
C LEU A 122 0.05 5.63 -42.56
N LEU A 123 -0.95 5.38 -43.39
CA LEU A 123 -0.69 5.27 -44.84
C LEU A 123 -0.65 6.53 -45.69
N HIS A 124 -0.98 7.73 -45.21
CA HIS A 124 -1.20 8.85 -46.14
C HIS A 124 -0.77 10.24 -45.64
N ASN A 125 0.32 10.37 -44.88
CA ASN A 125 0.80 11.70 -44.52
C ASN A 125 2.33 11.76 -44.34
N ASP A 126 3.03 12.49 -45.21
CA ASP A 126 4.50 12.67 -45.14
C ASP A 126 4.96 13.28 -43.80
N THR A 127 4.09 14.04 -43.15
CA THR A 127 4.31 14.60 -41.80
C THR A 127 4.29 13.56 -40.67
N LEU A 128 3.73 12.36 -40.91
CA LEU A 128 3.71 11.25 -39.94
C LEU A 128 4.95 10.37 -40.04
N ALA A 129 5.60 10.29 -41.21
CA ALA A 129 6.82 9.49 -41.41
C ALA A 129 8.01 10.04 -40.61
N GLU A 130 8.20 11.37 -40.58
CA GLU A 130 9.25 12.01 -39.77
C GLU A 130 9.02 11.82 -38.25
N ARG A 131 7.75 11.84 -37.82
CA ARG A 131 7.38 11.58 -36.42
C ARG A 131 7.58 10.11 -36.05
N PHE A 132 7.26 9.20 -36.96
CA PHE A 132 7.54 7.78 -36.81
C PHE A 132 9.03 7.49 -36.74
N ALA A 133 9.84 8.16 -37.56
CA ALA A 133 11.30 8.07 -37.50
C ALA A 133 11.84 8.56 -36.14
N ARG A 134 11.33 9.69 -35.62
CA ARG A 134 11.73 10.21 -34.30
C ARG A 134 11.36 9.26 -33.16
N GLU A 135 10.14 8.69 -33.20
CA GLU A 135 9.70 7.74 -32.18
C GLU A 135 10.47 6.42 -32.26
N ARG A 136 10.76 5.94 -33.48
CA ARG A 136 11.66 4.81 -33.73
C ARG A 136 13.01 5.04 -33.09
N ASP A 137 13.61 6.21 -33.30
CA ASP A 137 14.96 6.49 -32.79
C ASP A 137 15.00 6.53 -31.25
N ILE A 138 13.94 7.06 -30.62
CA ILE A 138 13.78 7.05 -29.16
C ILE A 138 13.65 5.60 -28.64
N LEU A 139 12.85 4.77 -29.29
CA LEU A 139 12.65 3.37 -28.89
C LEU A 139 13.86 2.48 -29.18
N ALA A 140 14.58 2.74 -30.27
CA ALA A 140 15.84 2.07 -30.57
C ALA A 140 16.92 2.39 -29.51
N GLY A 141 16.83 3.56 -28.86
CA GLY A 141 17.68 3.94 -27.74
C GLY A 141 17.39 3.19 -26.43
N LEU A 142 16.23 2.56 -26.28
CA LEU A 142 15.89 1.82 -25.06
C LEU A 142 16.61 0.48 -25.03
N THR A 143 17.63 0.37 -24.17
CA THR A 143 18.35 -0.88 -23.93
C THR A 143 18.18 -1.31 -22.48
N HIS A 144 17.19 -2.17 -22.24
CA HIS A 144 16.89 -2.68 -20.89
C HIS A 144 16.55 -4.17 -20.95
N PRO A 145 17.00 -5.01 -20.01
CA PRO A 145 16.74 -6.45 -20.04
C PRO A 145 15.26 -6.81 -19.99
N GLN A 146 14.45 -5.99 -19.29
CA GLN A 146 13.01 -6.21 -19.13
C GLN A 146 12.14 -5.48 -20.16
N ILE A 147 12.72 -4.87 -21.20
CA ILE A 147 11.98 -4.21 -22.27
C ILE A 147 12.27 -4.94 -23.58
N ALA A 148 11.21 -5.31 -24.32
CA ALA A 148 11.35 -5.91 -25.64
C ALA A 148 12.05 -4.95 -26.60
N ARG A 149 13.08 -5.45 -27.28
CA ARG A 149 13.91 -4.63 -28.17
C ARG A 149 13.20 -4.35 -29.49
N LEU A 150 13.41 -3.15 -30.02
CA LEU A 150 13.14 -2.84 -31.42
C LEU A 150 14.34 -3.30 -32.26
N TYR A 151 14.13 -4.28 -33.13
CA TYR A 151 15.19 -4.77 -34.02
C TYR A 151 15.27 -3.99 -35.32
N ASP A 152 14.12 -3.63 -35.87
CA ASP A 152 14.03 -3.02 -37.19
C ASP A 152 12.73 -2.22 -37.31
N ALA A 153 12.71 -1.25 -38.19
CA ALA A 153 11.55 -0.45 -38.53
C ALA A 153 11.74 0.16 -39.90
N GLY A 154 10.71 0.09 -40.73
CA GLY A 154 10.79 0.61 -42.08
C GLY A 154 9.43 0.75 -42.74
N THR A 155 9.49 1.11 -44.02
CA THR A 155 8.32 1.26 -44.87
C THR A 155 8.49 0.31 -46.06
N THR A 156 7.44 -0.40 -46.45
CA THR A 156 7.45 -1.23 -47.65
C THR A 156 7.48 -0.37 -48.91
N ALA A 157 7.78 -0.98 -50.06
CA ALA A 157 7.70 -0.29 -51.35
C ALA A 157 6.29 0.24 -51.66
N SER A 158 5.25 -0.34 -51.05
CA SER A 158 3.85 0.09 -51.13
C SER A 158 3.48 1.19 -50.13
N GLY A 159 4.43 1.68 -49.30
CA GLY A 159 4.19 2.78 -48.35
C GLY A 159 3.73 2.32 -46.96
N GLU A 160 3.67 1.02 -46.68
CA GLU A 160 3.19 0.49 -45.40
C GLU A 160 4.31 0.47 -44.37
N SER A 161 4.09 1.11 -43.22
CA SER A 161 5.08 1.09 -42.12
C SER A 161 5.01 -0.21 -41.32
N TYR A 162 6.16 -0.74 -40.93
CA TYR A 162 6.26 -1.91 -40.04
C TYR A 162 7.29 -1.66 -38.92
N LEU A 163 7.11 -2.37 -37.81
CA LEU A 163 8.05 -2.44 -36.69
C LEU A 163 8.36 -3.91 -36.41
N ALA A 164 9.63 -4.30 -36.45
CA ALA A 164 10.06 -5.64 -36.04
C ALA A 164 10.58 -5.58 -34.60
N LEU A 165 9.81 -6.15 -33.69
CA LEU A 165 10.10 -6.20 -32.27
C LEU A 165 10.60 -7.59 -31.88
N GLU A 166 11.28 -7.67 -30.75
CA GLU A 166 11.61 -8.93 -30.09
C GLU A 166 10.35 -9.76 -29.88
N TYR A 167 10.34 -10.99 -30.43
CA TYR A 167 9.31 -11.95 -30.12
C TYR A 167 9.59 -12.58 -28.76
N VAL A 168 8.68 -12.39 -27.82
CA VAL A 168 8.76 -12.97 -26.48
C VAL A 168 7.78 -14.13 -26.39
N GLU A 169 8.30 -15.31 -26.07
CA GLU A 169 7.50 -16.48 -25.74
C GLU A 169 7.24 -16.46 -24.22
N GLY A 170 6.05 -16.04 -23.84
CA GLY A 170 5.67 -15.88 -22.45
C GLY A 170 4.19 -15.64 -22.29
N GLU A 171 3.75 -15.61 -21.04
CA GLU A 171 2.36 -15.43 -20.66
C GLU A 171 2.16 -14.06 -19.99
N PRO A 172 0.96 -13.46 -20.08
CA PRO A 172 0.64 -12.25 -19.33
C PRO A 172 0.91 -12.44 -17.83
N ILE A 173 1.45 -11.40 -17.18
CA ILE A 173 1.85 -11.43 -15.76
C ILE A 173 0.77 -11.97 -14.82
N THR A 174 -0.51 -11.66 -15.07
CA THR A 174 -1.65 -12.14 -14.28
C THR A 174 -1.84 -13.65 -14.42
N THR A 175 -1.87 -14.15 -15.66
CA THR A 175 -1.95 -15.58 -15.99
C THR A 175 -0.76 -16.35 -15.42
N HIS A 176 0.46 -15.84 -15.59
CA HIS A 176 1.67 -16.47 -15.06
C HIS A 176 1.58 -16.61 -13.53
N CYS A 177 1.23 -15.52 -12.82
CA CYS A 177 1.16 -15.54 -11.36
C CYS A 177 0.10 -16.51 -10.83
N ASP A 178 -1.07 -16.57 -11.48
CA ASP A 178 -2.18 -17.44 -11.09
C ASP A 178 -1.88 -18.91 -11.45
N GLY A 179 -1.32 -19.18 -12.63
CA GLY A 179 -0.94 -20.53 -13.07
C GLY A 179 0.17 -21.17 -12.23
N HIS A 180 1.12 -20.37 -11.73
CA HIS A 180 2.22 -20.83 -10.88
C HIS A 180 1.92 -20.72 -9.37
N GLY A 181 0.72 -20.30 -8.99
CA GLY A 181 0.34 -20.22 -7.57
C GLY A 181 1.14 -19.19 -6.76
N LEU A 182 1.64 -18.12 -7.40
CA LEU A 182 2.52 -17.17 -6.73
C LEU A 182 1.82 -16.46 -5.58
N ASN A 183 2.48 -16.41 -4.42
CA ASN A 183 1.98 -15.72 -3.24
C ASN A 183 2.07 -14.18 -3.40
N LEU A 184 1.45 -13.46 -2.46
CA LEU A 184 1.42 -12.00 -2.46
C LEU A 184 2.81 -11.33 -2.55
N LYS A 185 3.81 -11.88 -1.84
CA LYS A 185 5.16 -11.32 -1.85
C LYS A 185 5.80 -11.46 -3.23
N ALA A 186 5.75 -12.65 -3.82
CA ALA A 186 6.31 -12.93 -5.14
C ALA A 186 5.65 -12.08 -6.25
N ARG A 187 4.33 -11.88 -6.18
CA ARG A 187 3.60 -10.99 -7.10
C ARG A 187 4.08 -9.54 -7.02
N LEU A 188 4.29 -9.04 -5.81
CA LEU A 188 4.79 -7.68 -5.59
C LEU A 188 6.25 -7.54 -6.05
N GLU A 189 7.09 -8.55 -5.82
CA GLU A 189 8.47 -8.59 -6.30
C GLU A 189 8.53 -8.53 -7.84
N LEU A 190 7.71 -9.35 -8.52
CA LEU A 190 7.61 -9.31 -9.98
C LEU A 190 7.03 -7.98 -10.49
N PHE A 191 6.09 -7.38 -9.76
CA PHE A 191 5.55 -6.07 -10.11
C PHE A 191 6.58 -4.94 -9.91
N LEU A 192 7.49 -5.04 -8.94
CA LEU A 192 8.61 -4.10 -8.80
C LEU A 192 9.51 -4.09 -10.04
N GLU A 193 9.70 -5.24 -10.69
CA GLU A 193 10.42 -5.32 -11.97
C GLU A 193 9.70 -4.54 -13.07
N VAL A 194 8.37 -4.64 -13.17
CA VAL A 194 7.57 -3.82 -14.10
C VAL A 194 7.80 -2.34 -13.85
N LEU A 195 7.73 -1.91 -12.58
CA LEU A 195 7.92 -0.50 -12.21
C LEU A 195 9.31 0.01 -12.58
N ARG A 196 10.36 -0.80 -12.38
CA ARG A 196 11.74 -0.46 -12.76
C ARG A 196 11.90 -0.32 -14.28
N ALA A 197 11.31 -1.23 -15.06
CA ALA A 197 11.31 -1.14 -16.52
C ALA A 197 10.59 0.12 -17.03
N VAL A 198 9.41 0.45 -16.48
CA VAL A 198 8.66 1.65 -16.86
C VAL A 198 9.39 2.93 -16.41
N GLU A 199 9.99 2.94 -15.21
CA GLU A 199 10.80 4.06 -14.73
C GLU A 199 12.02 4.30 -15.63
N TYR A 200 12.69 3.23 -16.07
CA TYR A 200 13.77 3.33 -17.05
C TYR A 200 13.29 4.03 -18.32
N ALA A 201 12.17 3.61 -18.90
CA ALA A 201 11.62 4.26 -20.10
C ALA A 201 11.26 5.74 -19.85
N HIS A 202 10.67 6.04 -18.69
CA HIS A 202 10.31 7.41 -18.29
C HIS A 202 11.53 8.33 -18.14
N ASN A 203 12.67 7.80 -17.70
CA ASN A 203 13.94 8.54 -17.58
C ASN A 203 14.57 8.81 -18.95
N HIS A 204 14.20 8.04 -19.97
CA HIS A 204 14.59 8.25 -21.37
C HIS A 204 13.52 9.06 -22.15
N GLY A 205 12.57 9.68 -21.46
CA GLY A 205 11.55 10.55 -22.07
C GLY A 205 10.37 9.82 -22.69
N VAL A 206 10.27 8.50 -22.53
CA VAL A 206 9.21 7.68 -23.12
C VAL A 206 8.09 7.45 -22.13
N VAL A 207 6.84 7.68 -22.55
CA VAL A 207 5.62 7.30 -21.82
C VAL A 207 4.97 6.15 -22.56
N HIS A 208 4.56 5.10 -21.86
CA HIS A 208 4.08 3.86 -22.47
C HIS A 208 2.67 3.96 -23.06
N ARG A 209 1.72 4.61 -22.38
CA ARG A 209 0.35 4.93 -22.86
C ARG A 209 -0.59 3.74 -23.14
N ASP A 210 -0.16 2.51 -22.92
CA ASP A 210 -0.96 1.30 -23.13
C ASP A 210 -0.54 0.16 -22.18
N LEU A 211 -0.28 0.48 -20.92
CA LEU A 211 0.07 -0.52 -19.92
C LEU A 211 -1.16 -1.36 -19.56
N LYS A 212 -1.04 -2.67 -19.74
CA LYS A 212 -2.04 -3.70 -19.44
C LYS A 212 -1.35 -5.07 -19.29
N PRO A 213 -1.99 -6.07 -18.68
CA PRO A 213 -1.36 -7.38 -18.44
C PRO A 213 -0.85 -8.06 -19.71
N SER A 214 -1.56 -7.94 -20.84
CA SER A 214 -1.13 -8.54 -22.12
C SER A 214 0.12 -7.89 -22.74
N ASN A 215 0.54 -6.72 -22.27
CA ASN A 215 1.80 -6.07 -22.67
C ASN A 215 2.92 -6.30 -21.64
N ILE A 216 2.68 -7.11 -20.60
CA ILE A 216 3.66 -7.47 -19.56
C ILE A 216 3.76 -8.98 -19.54
N LEU A 217 4.70 -9.53 -20.31
CA LEU A 217 4.88 -10.98 -20.41
C LEU A 217 5.92 -11.49 -19.43
N VAL A 218 5.75 -12.74 -19.02
CA VAL A 218 6.71 -13.49 -18.21
C VAL A 218 7.05 -14.78 -18.94
N THR A 219 8.32 -15.03 -19.17
CA THR A 219 8.78 -16.25 -19.88
C THR A 219 8.69 -17.48 -18.98
N SER A 220 8.90 -18.67 -19.56
CA SER A 220 9.00 -19.93 -18.81
C SER A 220 10.09 -19.93 -17.73
N GLU A 221 11.14 -19.12 -17.93
CA GLU A 221 12.25 -18.94 -16.99
C GLU A 221 11.91 -17.96 -15.86
N GLY A 222 10.72 -17.34 -15.89
CA GLY A 222 10.30 -16.32 -14.93
C GLY A 222 10.82 -14.93 -15.26
N GLU A 223 11.37 -14.69 -16.45
CA GLU A 223 11.88 -13.37 -16.85
C GLU A 223 10.75 -12.44 -17.32
N LEU A 224 10.71 -11.22 -16.79
CA LEU A 224 9.76 -10.20 -17.21
C LEU A 224 10.17 -9.52 -18.52
N ARG A 225 9.22 -9.33 -19.44
CA ARG A 225 9.37 -8.53 -20.66
C ARG A 225 8.18 -7.60 -20.87
N LEU A 226 8.47 -6.31 -20.87
CA LEU A 226 7.53 -5.23 -21.20
C LEU A 226 7.50 -5.04 -22.72
N LEU A 227 6.31 -5.12 -23.29
CA LEU A 227 6.06 -5.02 -24.72
C LEU A 227 5.36 -3.70 -25.07
N ASP A 228 5.44 -3.32 -26.35
CA ASP A 228 4.45 -2.46 -26.99
C ASP A 228 4.19 -1.09 -26.31
N PHE A 229 5.20 -0.23 -26.30
CA PHE A 229 4.97 1.21 -26.13
C PHE A 229 3.93 1.66 -27.16
N GLY A 230 2.95 2.47 -26.75
CA GLY A 230 1.77 2.86 -27.53
C GLY A 230 2.06 3.79 -28.72
N ILE A 231 3.02 3.41 -29.57
CA ILE A 231 3.58 4.15 -30.72
C ILE A 231 2.48 4.66 -31.64
N ALA A 232 1.48 3.83 -31.94
CA ALA A 232 0.34 4.23 -32.76
C ALA A 232 -0.43 5.45 -32.20
N LYS A 233 -0.43 5.64 -30.87
CA LYS A 233 -1.09 6.77 -30.19
C LYS A 233 -0.23 8.04 -30.15
N LEU A 234 1.08 7.93 -30.35
CA LEU A 234 2.02 9.07 -30.36
C LEU A 234 1.94 9.85 -31.67
N LEU A 235 1.73 9.14 -32.78
CA LEU A 235 1.77 9.69 -34.13
C LEU A 235 0.57 10.62 -34.43
N VAL A 236 -0.56 10.41 -33.74
CA VAL A 236 -1.80 11.18 -33.93
C VAL A 236 -1.77 12.55 -33.21
N LYS A 237 -0.86 12.79 -32.26
CA LYS A 237 -1.00 13.87 -31.26
C LYS A 237 -0.12 15.12 -31.47
N GLY A 238 0.15 15.52 -32.72
CA GLY A 238 0.85 16.79 -33.00
C GLY A 238 -0.03 18.03 -32.81
N GLU A 239 0.55 19.12 -32.34
CA GLU A 239 -0.08 20.38 -31.88
C GLU A 239 -0.83 21.24 -32.93
N ALA A 240 -1.02 20.74 -34.16
CA ALA A 240 -1.90 21.38 -35.13
C ALA A 240 -3.22 20.62 -35.16
N GLU A 241 -4.27 21.23 -34.62
CA GLU A 241 -5.68 20.82 -34.74
C GLU A 241 -5.90 19.30 -34.84
N ALA A 242 -5.67 18.61 -33.72
CA ALA A 242 -6.01 17.21 -33.52
C ALA A 242 -7.54 16.98 -33.43
N THR A 243 -8.33 17.68 -34.25
CA THR A 243 -9.80 17.75 -34.17
C THR A 243 -10.52 16.87 -35.19
N GLU A 244 -9.90 16.48 -36.30
CA GLU A 244 -10.57 15.63 -37.30
C GLU A 244 -10.01 14.21 -37.37
N LEU A 245 -8.68 14.00 -37.43
CA LEU A 245 -8.10 12.66 -37.50
C LEU A 245 -8.29 11.84 -36.20
N THR A 246 -8.22 12.50 -35.05
CA THR A 246 -8.48 11.90 -33.72
C THR A 246 -9.96 11.57 -33.50
N ARG A 247 -10.88 12.21 -34.26
CA ARG A 247 -12.31 11.90 -34.28
C ARG A 247 -12.63 10.79 -35.30
N ALA A 248 -11.97 10.78 -36.44
CA ALA A 248 -12.18 9.83 -37.53
C ALA A 248 -11.61 8.43 -37.26
N GLY A 249 -10.51 8.30 -36.50
CA GLY A 249 -9.82 7.02 -36.26
C GLY A 249 -10.32 6.19 -35.08
N GLY A 250 -11.29 6.68 -34.31
CA GLY A 250 -11.67 6.08 -33.02
C GLY A 250 -10.54 6.18 -31.98
N ARG A 251 -10.87 6.45 -30.73
CA ARG A 251 -9.88 6.34 -29.64
C ARG A 251 -9.58 4.86 -29.42
N ALA A 252 -8.58 4.33 -30.10
CA ALA A 252 -8.09 2.98 -29.83
C ALA A 252 -7.30 2.98 -28.51
N LEU A 253 -8.05 3.06 -27.43
CA LEU A 253 -7.63 2.83 -26.07
C LEU A 253 -8.14 1.45 -25.68
N THR A 254 -7.41 0.74 -24.82
CA THR A 254 -8.01 -0.36 -24.07
C THR A 254 -8.74 0.33 -22.91
N PRO A 255 -10.06 0.58 -23.00
CA PRO A 255 -10.73 1.49 -22.07
C PRO A 255 -10.48 1.04 -20.63
N GLU A 256 -10.54 -0.26 -20.35
CA GLU A 256 -10.35 -0.89 -19.04
C GLU A 256 -9.12 -0.48 -18.24
N TYR A 257 -8.02 -0.09 -18.91
CA TYR A 257 -6.76 0.30 -18.26
C TYR A 257 -6.41 1.77 -18.45
N ALA A 258 -7.10 2.47 -19.36
CA ALA A 258 -6.82 3.85 -19.68
C ALA A 258 -7.04 4.78 -18.47
N SER A 259 -6.22 5.82 -18.32
CA SER A 259 -6.46 6.82 -17.28
C SER A 259 -7.64 7.74 -17.61
N PRO A 260 -8.24 8.43 -16.61
CA PRO A 260 -9.32 9.39 -16.83
C PRO A 260 -8.95 10.48 -17.85
N GLU A 261 -7.70 10.96 -17.83
CA GLU A 261 -7.21 11.91 -18.81
C GLU A 261 -7.05 11.30 -20.21
N GLN A 262 -6.67 10.03 -20.35
CA GLN A 262 -6.67 9.34 -21.64
C GLN A 262 -8.09 9.20 -22.21
N LEU A 263 -9.04 8.77 -21.39
CA LEU A 263 -10.45 8.66 -21.77
C LEU A 263 -11.06 10.01 -22.15
N ALA A 264 -10.68 11.08 -21.45
CA ALA A 264 -11.11 12.45 -21.76
C ALA A 264 -10.35 13.06 -22.96
N GLY A 265 -9.32 12.41 -23.49
CA GLY A 265 -8.48 12.95 -24.56
C GLY A 265 -7.54 14.09 -24.13
N ARG A 266 -7.33 14.26 -22.82
CA ARG A 266 -6.41 15.24 -22.23
C ARG A 266 -4.93 14.85 -22.45
N PRO A 267 -3.95 15.73 -22.14
CA PRO A 267 -2.53 15.40 -22.21
C PRO A 267 -2.20 14.15 -21.38
N VAL A 268 -1.40 13.25 -21.97
CA VAL A 268 -1.01 11.98 -21.34
C VAL A 268 0.40 12.17 -20.83
N THR A 269 0.64 11.82 -19.57
CA THR A 269 1.92 12.05 -18.88
C THR A 269 2.40 10.78 -18.19
N LYS A 270 3.55 10.83 -17.52
CA LYS A 270 4.04 9.74 -16.66
C LYS A 270 3.00 9.30 -15.62
N ALA A 271 2.20 10.23 -15.11
CA ALA A 271 1.12 9.94 -14.16
C ALA A 271 -0.04 9.14 -14.77
N SER A 272 -0.20 9.15 -16.10
CA SER A 272 -1.17 8.30 -16.81
C SER A 272 -0.73 6.83 -16.82
N ASP A 273 0.56 6.58 -16.99
CA ASP A 273 1.13 5.23 -16.86
C ASP A 273 1.03 4.74 -15.41
N VAL A 274 1.27 5.61 -14.42
CA VAL A 274 1.09 5.27 -12.99
C VAL A 274 -0.34 4.82 -12.68
N PHE A 275 -1.35 5.47 -13.26
CA PHE A 275 -2.74 5.03 -13.13
C PHE A 275 -2.93 3.63 -13.72
N SER A 276 -2.46 3.43 -14.95
CA SER A 276 -2.57 2.14 -15.66
C SER A 276 -1.87 1.01 -14.88
N LEU A 277 -0.69 1.28 -14.32
CA LEU A 277 0.03 0.40 -13.40
C LEU A 277 -0.77 0.12 -12.12
N GLY A 278 -1.48 1.11 -11.58
CA GLY A 278 -2.41 0.94 -10.47
C GLY A 278 -3.55 -0.03 -10.78
N VAL A 279 -4.09 0.02 -12.01
CA VAL A 279 -5.12 -0.93 -12.49
C VAL A 279 -4.53 -2.33 -12.60
N VAL A 280 -3.35 -2.47 -13.20
CA VAL A 280 -2.64 -3.76 -13.29
C VAL A 280 -2.34 -4.33 -11.92
N LEU A 281 -1.84 -3.52 -10.98
CA LEU A 281 -1.57 -3.95 -9.61
C LEU A 281 -2.84 -4.40 -8.90
N PHE A 282 -3.94 -3.65 -9.05
CA PHE A 282 -5.24 -4.05 -8.50
C PHE A 282 -5.65 -5.43 -9.02
N GLU A 283 -5.56 -5.66 -10.32
CA GLU A 283 -5.92 -6.95 -10.93
C GLU A 283 -4.97 -8.06 -10.50
N LEU A 284 -3.67 -7.80 -10.41
CA LEU A 284 -2.67 -8.76 -9.95
C LEU A 284 -2.93 -9.24 -8.51
N LEU A 285 -3.46 -8.35 -7.66
CA LEU A 285 -3.77 -8.60 -6.26
C LEU A 285 -5.15 -9.24 -6.03
N THR A 286 -6.13 -8.88 -6.85
CA THR A 286 -7.55 -9.21 -6.62
C THR A 286 -8.13 -10.19 -7.65
N GLY A 287 -7.54 -10.28 -8.83
CA GLY A 287 -8.04 -11.07 -9.97
C GLY A 287 -9.11 -10.38 -10.79
N GLU A 288 -9.41 -9.13 -10.48
CA GLU A 288 -10.48 -8.39 -11.13
C GLU A 288 -10.00 -7.02 -11.56
N ASN A 289 -10.59 -6.51 -12.63
CA ASN A 289 -10.37 -5.13 -13.02
C ASN A 289 -11.17 -4.20 -12.08
N PRO A 290 -10.56 -3.12 -11.53
CA PRO A 290 -11.24 -2.19 -10.61
C PRO A 290 -12.51 -1.57 -11.21
N ARG A 291 -12.61 -1.45 -12.56
CA ARG A 291 -13.78 -0.87 -13.22
C ARG A 291 -15.01 -1.75 -13.24
N LYS A 292 -14.88 -3.06 -13.01
CA LYS A 292 -16.05 -3.92 -12.78
C LYS A 292 -16.84 -3.47 -11.54
N HIS A 293 -16.19 -2.71 -10.66
CA HIS A 293 -16.77 -2.15 -9.45
C HIS A 293 -17.13 -0.65 -9.58
N ALA A 294 -16.97 -0.04 -10.75
CA ALA A 294 -17.18 1.41 -10.98
C ALA A 294 -18.65 1.86 -11.03
N ARG A 295 -19.58 1.04 -10.52
CA ARG A 295 -20.96 1.50 -10.25
C ARG A 295 -21.01 2.48 -9.06
N ASP A 296 -19.98 2.45 -8.20
CA ASP A 296 -19.82 3.35 -7.06
C ASP A 296 -18.88 4.52 -7.43
N ALA A 297 -19.18 5.74 -6.95
CA ALA A 297 -18.45 6.98 -7.29
C ALA A 297 -16.99 7.03 -6.78
N ASP A 298 -16.57 6.07 -5.95
CA ASP A 298 -15.21 5.96 -5.42
C ASP A 298 -14.56 4.64 -5.87
N PRO A 299 -13.25 4.63 -6.21
CA PRO A 299 -12.54 3.40 -6.53
C PRO A 299 -12.58 2.42 -5.34
N VAL A 300 -13.07 1.21 -5.59
CA VAL A 300 -13.19 0.16 -4.56
C VAL A 300 -11.80 -0.24 -4.05
N ARG A 301 -11.69 -0.49 -2.74
CA ARG A 301 -10.44 -0.97 -2.13
C ARG A 301 -10.15 -2.41 -2.57
N PRO A 302 -8.89 -2.77 -2.87
CA PRO A 302 -8.51 -4.16 -3.14
C PRO A 302 -9.03 -5.15 -2.10
N SER A 303 -8.90 -4.82 -0.81
CA SER A 303 -9.40 -5.68 0.28
C SER A 303 -10.93 -5.86 0.26
N GLN A 304 -11.68 -4.84 -0.18
CA GLN A 304 -13.14 -4.89 -0.30
C GLN A 304 -13.57 -5.66 -1.55
N ALA A 305 -12.89 -5.52 -2.68
CA ALA A 305 -13.17 -6.31 -3.88
C ALA A 305 -12.97 -7.80 -3.61
N VAL A 306 -11.86 -8.16 -2.95
CA VAL A 306 -11.63 -9.54 -2.52
C VAL A 306 -12.66 -10.00 -1.48
N ALA A 307 -13.25 -9.13 -0.67
CA ALA A 307 -14.32 -9.51 0.27
C ALA A 307 -15.69 -9.68 -0.42
N ARG A 308 -16.09 -8.78 -1.34
CA ARG A 308 -17.42 -8.75 -1.99
C ARG A 308 -17.70 -9.96 -2.89
N ASN A 309 -16.69 -10.56 -3.49
CA ASN A 309 -16.81 -11.76 -4.33
C ASN A 309 -17.41 -13.01 -3.60
N GLU A 310 -17.87 -12.89 -2.34
CA GLU A 310 -18.43 -14.00 -1.54
C GLU A 310 -19.74 -14.47 -2.17
N GLU A 311 -20.44 -13.58 -2.88
CA GLU A 311 -21.77 -13.83 -3.46
C GLU A 311 -21.73 -14.45 -4.88
N THR A 312 -20.63 -14.30 -5.63
CA THR A 312 -20.53 -14.68 -7.06
C THR A 312 -19.86 -16.04 -7.33
N GLY A 313 -19.55 -16.82 -6.29
CA GLY A 313 -19.18 -18.24 -6.44
C GLY A 313 -17.83 -18.58 -7.08
N HIS A 314 -17.00 -17.60 -7.47
CA HIS A 314 -15.69 -17.86 -8.10
C HIS A 314 -14.63 -18.24 -7.06
N GLN A 315 -14.63 -19.51 -6.63
CA GLN A 315 -13.61 -20.11 -5.75
C GLN A 315 -12.20 -20.14 -6.38
N THR A 316 -12.10 -19.96 -7.70
CA THR A 316 -10.88 -20.10 -8.51
C THR A 316 -9.81 -19.04 -8.18
N ASN A 317 -10.20 -17.79 -7.92
CA ASN A 317 -9.27 -16.68 -7.73
C ASN A 317 -8.48 -16.72 -6.41
N ALA A 318 -9.01 -17.33 -5.35
CA ALA A 318 -8.30 -17.43 -4.06
C ALA A 318 -7.42 -18.68 -3.98
N GLN A 319 -7.90 -19.80 -4.51
CA GLN A 319 -7.14 -21.06 -4.58
C GLN A 319 -5.91 -20.95 -5.48
N ALA A 320 -6.04 -20.31 -6.66
CA ALA A 320 -4.92 -20.02 -7.56
C ALA A 320 -3.86 -19.08 -6.95
N ARG A 321 -4.14 -18.43 -5.81
CA ARG A 321 -3.23 -17.48 -5.15
C ARG A 321 -2.62 -18.02 -3.86
N GLY A 322 -2.79 -19.32 -3.61
CA GLY A 322 -2.17 -20.04 -2.50
C GLY A 322 -2.63 -19.56 -1.11
N LEU A 323 -3.75 -18.84 -1.01
CA LEU A 323 -4.23 -18.26 0.25
C LEU A 323 -5.73 -18.47 0.43
N ASP A 324 -6.12 -18.75 1.68
CA ASP A 324 -7.49 -18.55 2.13
C ASP A 324 -7.89 -17.08 1.89
N ARG A 325 -9.02 -16.87 1.23
CA ARG A 325 -9.51 -15.57 0.77
C ARG A 325 -9.61 -14.53 1.88
N LYS A 326 -9.99 -14.96 3.09
CA LYS A 326 -10.02 -14.10 4.29
C LYS A 326 -8.62 -13.61 4.67
N ARG A 327 -7.61 -14.48 4.54
CA ARG A 327 -6.20 -14.12 4.77
C ARG A 327 -5.68 -13.19 3.68
N LEU A 328 -6.07 -13.39 2.42
CA LEU A 328 -5.74 -12.47 1.33
C LEU A 328 -6.33 -11.08 1.59
N ALA A 329 -7.63 -10.99 1.87
CA ALA A 329 -8.28 -9.71 2.19
C ALA A 329 -7.63 -9.01 3.40
N ALA A 330 -7.29 -9.76 4.45
CA ALA A 330 -6.58 -9.23 5.62
C ALA A 330 -5.15 -8.75 5.30
N GLY A 331 -4.44 -9.43 4.39
CA GLY A 331 -3.10 -9.05 3.93
C GLY A 331 -3.08 -7.80 3.05
N LEU A 332 -4.12 -7.60 2.23
CA LEU A 332 -4.31 -6.40 1.40
C LEU A 332 -4.77 -5.19 2.24
N LYS A 333 -5.52 -5.44 3.31
CA LYS A 333 -6.11 -4.39 4.12
C LYS A 333 -5.05 -3.45 4.70
N GLY A 334 -5.23 -2.16 4.46
CA GLY A 334 -4.42 -1.12 5.09
C GLY A 334 -3.42 -0.46 4.16
N ASP A 335 -2.18 -0.96 4.11
CA ASP A 335 -1.09 -0.30 3.37
C ASP A 335 -1.22 -0.52 1.85
N LEU A 336 -1.46 -1.76 1.40
CA LEU A 336 -1.67 -2.04 -0.03
C LEU A 336 -2.93 -1.38 -0.59
N ASP A 337 -4.03 -1.35 0.18
CA ASP A 337 -5.21 -0.54 -0.20
C ASP A 337 -4.82 0.93 -0.45
N THR A 338 -3.98 1.50 0.42
CA THR A 338 -3.58 2.91 0.32
C THR A 338 -2.70 3.15 -0.91
N ILE A 339 -1.77 2.23 -1.18
CA ILE A 339 -0.86 2.30 -2.34
C ILE A 339 -1.67 2.25 -3.64
N VAL A 340 -2.54 1.26 -3.78
CA VAL A 340 -3.35 1.06 -4.99
C VAL A 340 -4.30 2.23 -5.20
N LEU A 341 -5.03 2.65 -4.15
CA LEU A 341 -5.95 3.79 -4.27
C LEU A 341 -5.25 5.10 -4.59
N ARG A 342 -4.02 5.30 -4.11
CA ARG A 342 -3.23 6.49 -4.48
C ARG A 342 -2.85 6.47 -5.96
N ALA A 343 -2.45 5.33 -6.50
CA ALA A 343 -2.16 5.21 -7.94
C ALA A 343 -3.42 5.44 -8.80
N LEU A 344 -4.59 5.05 -8.30
CA LEU A 344 -5.89 5.16 -8.99
C LEU A 344 -6.64 6.49 -8.78
N ARG A 345 -6.02 7.54 -8.21
CA ARG A 345 -6.66 8.85 -8.06
C ARG A 345 -7.07 9.45 -9.40
N ASP A 346 -8.22 10.11 -9.48
CA ASP A 346 -8.66 10.74 -10.73
C ASP A 346 -7.74 11.88 -11.18
N ALA A 347 -7.32 12.72 -10.24
CA ALA A 347 -6.40 13.82 -10.50
C ALA A 347 -4.94 13.31 -10.62
N PRO A 348 -4.24 13.55 -11.75
CA PRO A 348 -2.85 13.11 -11.93
C PRO A 348 -1.88 13.62 -10.84
N ALA A 349 -2.11 14.81 -10.29
CA ALA A 349 -1.28 15.41 -9.26
C ALA A 349 -1.40 14.72 -7.88
N GLU A 350 -2.47 13.97 -7.63
CA GLU A 350 -2.69 13.23 -6.38
C GLU A 350 -2.08 11.82 -6.42
N ARG A 351 -1.66 11.37 -7.60
CA ARG A 351 -1.02 10.07 -7.82
C ARG A 351 0.45 10.10 -7.39
N TYR A 352 1.14 8.98 -7.56
CA TYR A 352 2.59 8.97 -7.52
C TYR A 352 3.15 9.74 -8.74
N PRO A 353 4.08 10.68 -8.55
CA PRO A 353 4.72 11.41 -9.64
C PRO A 353 5.47 10.51 -10.64
N THR A 354 6.02 9.40 -10.16
CA THR A 354 6.82 8.46 -10.95
C THR A 354 6.53 7.00 -10.54
N PRO A 355 6.76 6.02 -11.44
CA PRO A 355 6.71 4.60 -11.09
C PRO A 355 7.67 4.23 -9.94
N GLY A 356 8.82 4.89 -9.84
CA GLY A 356 9.80 4.66 -8.77
C GLY A 356 9.31 5.08 -7.38
N GLU A 357 8.45 6.09 -7.27
CA GLU A 357 7.82 6.41 -5.99
C GLU A 357 6.77 5.39 -5.57
N LEU A 358 6.02 4.84 -6.54
CA LEU A 358 5.13 3.71 -6.31
C LEU A 358 5.93 2.48 -5.86
N ALA A 359 7.06 2.20 -6.52
CA ALA A 359 7.96 1.09 -6.18
C ALA A 359 8.48 1.22 -4.73
N ARG A 360 8.93 2.42 -4.34
CA ARG A 360 9.40 2.69 -2.96
C ARG A 360 8.35 2.38 -1.89
N ASP A 361 7.08 2.66 -2.14
CA ASP A 361 6.01 2.34 -1.20
C ASP A 361 5.72 0.84 -1.12
N ILE A 362 5.84 0.11 -2.24
CA ILE A 362 5.73 -1.35 -2.28
C ILE A 362 6.92 -2.00 -1.56
N GLU A 363 8.15 -1.55 -1.81
CA GLU A 363 9.37 -2.00 -1.11
C GLU A 363 9.23 -1.79 0.40
N ARG A 364 8.79 -0.60 0.83
CA ARG A 364 8.48 -0.31 2.24
C ARG A 364 7.43 -1.24 2.82
N TYR A 365 6.39 -1.58 2.05
CA TYR A 365 5.38 -2.54 2.49
C TYR A 365 6.00 -3.93 2.72
N LEU A 366 6.80 -4.42 1.77
CA LEU A 366 7.49 -5.72 1.84
C LEU A 366 8.47 -5.80 3.02
N ASP A 367 9.21 -4.71 3.28
CA ASP A 367 10.17 -4.60 4.39
C ASP A 367 9.50 -4.32 5.76
N GLY A 368 8.18 -4.20 5.78
CA GLY A 368 7.43 -3.90 6.99
C GLY A 368 7.69 -2.48 7.52
N GLU A 369 8.13 -1.57 6.68
CA GLU A 369 8.31 -0.15 6.98
C GLU A 369 6.98 0.63 6.92
N PRO A 370 6.95 1.86 7.46
CA PRO A 370 5.89 2.82 7.17
C PRO A 370 5.94 3.29 5.71
N ILE A 371 4.80 3.23 5.01
CA ILE A 371 4.66 3.76 3.64
C ILE A 371 4.54 5.28 3.62
N LEU A 372 4.95 5.92 2.54
CA LEU A 372 4.92 7.37 2.33
C LEU A 372 3.53 7.87 1.93
N ALA A 373 2.70 7.05 1.29
CA ALA A 373 1.32 7.42 0.93
C ALA A 373 0.37 7.64 2.10
N ARG A 374 0.69 7.16 3.31
CA ARG A 374 -0.12 7.45 4.50
C ARG A 374 0.22 8.81 5.09
N PRO A 375 -0.80 9.56 5.57
CA PRO A 375 -0.56 10.74 6.41
C PRO A 375 0.38 10.40 7.57
N ARG A 376 1.25 11.34 7.93
CA ARG A 376 2.30 11.18 8.96
C ARG A 376 1.69 10.97 10.35
N ALA A 377 1.19 9.77 10.63
CA ALA A 377 0.68 9.37 11.93
C ALA A 377 1.82 8.78 12.78
N PRO A 378 2.27 9.44 13.85
CA PRO A 378 3.41 8.99 14.66
C PRO A 378 3.17 7.61 15.30
N TRP A 379 1.93 7.32 15.72
CA TRP A 379 1.55 6.02 16.27
C TRP A 379 1.72 4.86 15.28
N TYR A 380 1.42 5.09 13.99
CA TYR A 380 1.54 4.07 12.95
C TYR A 380 3.01 3.68 12.75
N ARG A 381 3.91 4.67 12.77
CA ARG A 381 5.36 4.47 12.70
C ARG A 381 5.91 3.73 13.91
N ALA A 382 5.49 4.13 15.12
CA ALA A 382 5.88 3.45 16.36
C ALA A 382 5.46 1.97 16.35
N ARG A 383 4.21 1.67 15.95
CA ARG A 383 3.72 0.29 15.85
C ARG A 383 4.53 -0.55 14.86
N LYS A 384 4.82 -0.01 13.68
CA LYS A 384 5.65 -0.68 12.66
C LYS A 384 7.08 -0.93 13.17
N PHE A 385 7.68 0.05 13.85
CA PHE A 385 9.00 -0.09 14.45
C PHE A 385 9.04 -1.19 15.52
N VAL A 386 8.08 -1.20 16.45
CA VAL A 386 7.98 -2.24 17.49
C VAL A 386 7.78 -3.62 16.86
N ARG A 387 6.90 -3.76 15.87
CA ARG A 387 6.69 -5.05 15.19
C ARG A 387 7.95 -5.56 14.50
N ARG A 388 8.72 -4.67 13.87
CA ARG A 388 9.95 -5.01 13.14
C ARG A 388 11.14 -5.31 14.06
N LYS A 389 11.24 -4.60 15.20
CA LYS A 389 12.38 -4.67 16.13
C LYS A 389 11.94 -5.18 17.51
N TRP A 390 10.96 -6.09 17.55
CA TRP A 390 10.31 -6.51 18.80
C TRP A 390 11.29 -7.04 19.84
N ALA A 391 12.30 -7.83 19.42
CA ALA A 391 13.32 -8.37 20.31
C ALA A 391 14.18 -7.27 20.96
N ALA A 392 14.62 -6.28 20.17
CA ALA A 392 15.39 -5.15 20.66
C ALA A 392 14.56 -4.26 21.59
N VAL A 393 13.29 -4.03 21.25
CA VAL A 393 12.34 -3.28 22.10
C VAL A 393 12.08 -4.02 23.41
N ALA A 394 11.89 -5.34 23.38
CA ALA A 394 11.70 -6.16 24.57
C ALA A 394 12.93 -6.16 25.48
N ALA A 395 14.14 -6.27 24.89
CA ALA A 395 15.39 -6.18 25.65
C ALA A 395 15.55 -4.80 26.31
N ALA A 396 15.32 -3.72 25.56
CA ALA A 396 15.39 -2.36 26.11
C ALA A 396 14.35 -2.14 27.22
N ALA A 397 13.12 -2.62 27.03
CA ALA A 397 12.07 -2.55 28.05
C ALA A 397 12.45 -3.35 29.30
N GLY A 398 13.04 -4.54 29.14
CA GLY A 398 13.54 -5.37 30.23
C GLY A 398 14.65 -4.67 31.03
N VAL A 399 15.63 -4.06 30.35
CA VAL A 399 16.69 -3.27 31.00
C VAL A 399 16.10 -2.08 31.75
N THR A 400 15.14 -1.38 31.14
CA THR A 400 14.48 -0.22 31.77
C THR A 400 13.70 -0.63 33.01
N LEU A 401 12.97 -1.75 32.96
CA LEU A 401 12.26 -2.32 34.10
C LEU A 401 13.22 -2.76 35.21
N ALA A 402 14.34 -3.40 34.85
CA ALA A 402 15.36 -3.81 35.81
C ALA A 402 16.01 -2.61 36.52
N LEU A 403 16.35 -1.55 35.77
CA LEU A 403 16.88 -0.30 36.34
C LEU A 403 15.83 0.41 37.22
N GLY A 404 14.57 0.44 36.81
CA GLY A 404 13.48 1.02 37.59
C GLY A 404 13.23 0.27 38.90
N LEU A 405 13.27 -1.06 38.85
CA LEU A 405 13.15 -1.92 40.03
C LEU A 405 14.34 -1.74 40.97
N ALA A 406 15.57 -1.73 40.43
CA ALA A 406 16.78 -1.50 41.22
C ALA A 406 16.77 -0.13 41.90
N LEU A 407 16.36 0.93 41.18
CA LEU A 407 16.22 2.27 41.75
C LEU A 407 15.15 2.32 42.85
N SER A 408 14.02 1.65 42.63
CA SER A 408 12.94 1.58 43.62
C SER A 408 13.37 0.83 44.89
N LEU A 409 14.10 -0.28 44.75
CA LEU A 409 14.68 -1.02 45.88
C LEU A 409 15.71 -0.18 46.65
N ALA A 410 16.60 0.53 45.94
CA ALA A 410 17.59 1.40 46.55
C ALA A 410 16.96 2.57 47.33
N LEU A 411 15.90 3.19 46.79
CA LEU A 411 15.15 4.24 47.47
C LEU A 411 14.40 3.70 48.70
N TRP A 412 13.82 2.51 48.61
CA TRP A 412 13.13 1.86 49.72
C TRP A 412 14.09 1.49 50.86
N GLU A 413 15.28 0.99 50.52
CA GLU A 413 16.33 0.68 51.50
C GLU A 413 16.88 1.94 52.17
N SER A 414 17.11 3.01 51.40
CA SER A 414 17.52 4.32 51.92
C SER A 414 16.51 4.89 52.91
N GLU A 415 15.21 4.80 52.61
CA GLU A 415 14.14 5.26 53.51
C GLU A 415 14.06 4.40 54.78
N ARG A 416 14.23 3.08 54.64
CA ARG A 416 14.27 2.16 55.78
C ARG A 416 15.45 2.46 56.71
N ALA A 417 16.62 2.78 56.16
CA ALA A 417 17.79 3.18 56.92
C ALA A 417 17.57 4.49 57.70
N ARG A 418 17.00 5.53 57.05
CA ARG A 418 16.65 6.79 57.72
C ARG A 418 15.66 6.59 58.87
N ARG A 419 14.67 5.70 58.70
CA ARG A 419 13.72 5.37 59.77
C ARG A 419 14.38 4.65 60.94
N ALA A 420 15.33 3.76 60.66
CA ALA A 420 16.10 3.10 61.72
C ALA A 420 16.97 4.11 62.50
N GLU A 421 17.64 5.03 61.80
CA GLU A 421 18.46 6.09 62.41
C GLU A 421 17.61 7.04 63.28
N THR A 422 16.48 7.50 62.78
CA THR A 422 15.56 8.36 63.54
C THR A 422 14.98 7.67 64.76
N MET A 423 14.63 6.39 64.68
CA MET A 423 14.21 5.60 65.86
C MET A 423 15.35 5.37 66.85
N ALA A 424 16.58 5.16 66.38
CA ALA A 424 17.76 5.03 67.23
C ALA A 424 18.07 6.35 67.96
N ALA A 425 18.02 7.48 67.24
CA ALA A 425 18.19 8.81 67.81
C ALA A 425 17.08 9.15 68.81
N ALA A 426 15.83 8.79 68.53
CA ALA A 426 14.71 8.98 69.46
C ALA A 426 14.88 8.14 70.75
N ARG A 427 15.42 6.92 70.67
CA ARG A 427 15.75 6.10 71.85
C ARG A 427 16.94 6.65 72.63
N ALA A 428 17.96 7.16 71.96
CA ALA A 428 19.12 7.76 72.61
C ALA A 428 18.81 9.12 73.28
N GLY A 429 17.82 9.85 72.76
CA GLY A 429 17.37 11.14 73.29
C GLY A 429 16.33 11.06 74.41
N GLN A 430 15.81 9.88 74.75
CA GLN A 430 14.97 9.73 75.94
C GLN A 430 15.88 9.70 77.19
N PRO A 431 15.80 10.69 78.10
CA PRO A 431 16.49 10.58 79.38
C PRO A 431 15.97 9.33 80.08
N SER A 432 16.88 8.46 80.52
CA SER A 432 16.52 7.30 81.33
C SER A 432 15.71 7.78 82.53
N LEU A 433 14.44 7.36 82.65
CA LEU A 433 13.56 7.65 83.79
C LEU A 433 14.18 7.26 85.15
N ALA A 434 15.28 6.49 85.16
CA ALA A 434 16.07 6.17 86.33
C ALA A 434 16.85 7.37 86.94
N ALA A 435 17.04 8.47 86.21
CA ALA A 435 17.91 9.57 86.64
C ALA A 435 17.21 10.73 87.38
N GLN A 436 15.88 10.67 87.58
CA GLN A 436 15.10 11.73 88.25
C GLN A 436 14.25 11.20 89.43
N ALA A 437 14.67 10.14 90.12
CA ALA A 437 14.07 9.82 91.41
C ALA A 437 14.63 10.82 92.46
N GLU A 438 13.82 11.79 92.87
CA GLU A 438 14.12 12.58 94.08
C GLU A 438 14.22 11.62 95.26
N LEU A 439 15.44 11.46 95.79
CA LEU A 439 15.69 10.60 96.94
C LEU A 439 15.39 11.36 98.22
N LEU A 440 14.37 10.91 98.96
CA LEU A 440 13.97 11.51 100.22
C LEU A 440 14.78 10.89 101.37
N LEU A 441 15.53 11.72 102.09
CA LEU A 441 16.22 11.34 103.32
C LEU A 441 15.40 11.83 104.52
N VAL A 442 14.90 10.90 105.33
CA VAL A 442 14.33 11.21 106.64
C VAL A 442 15.50 11.28 107.62
N LEU A 443 15.66 12.39 108.35
CA LEU A 443 16.69 12.52 109.37
C LEU A 443 16.26 11.84 110.68
N PRO A 444 17.20 11.27 111.47
CA PRO A 444 16.88 10.66 112.75
C PRO A 444 16.25 11.66 113.72
N PHE A 445 15.21 11.26 114.44
CA PHE A 445 14.59 12.11 115.46
C PHE A 445 15.52 12.19 116.68
N GLU A 446 15.71 13.39 117.22
CA GLU A 446 16.53 13.61 118.41
C GLU A 446 15.67 13.58 119.68
N ASN A 447 16.16 12.86 120.68
CA ASN A 447 15.57 12.82 122.00
C ASN A 447 15.94 14.09 122.78
N GLN A 448 14.96 14.95 123.04
CA GLN A 448 15.17 16.20 123.78
C GLN A 448 14.98 16.07 125.30
N SER A 449 14.54 14.91 125.80
CA SER A 449 14.25 14.70 127.23
C SER A 449 15.49 14.35 128.05
N GLY A 450 16.58 13.91 127.40
CA GLY A 450 17.84 13.53 128.03
C GLY A 450 17.81 12.17 128.76
N ASP A 451 16.68 11.45 128.69
CA ASP A 451 16.51 10.11 129.25
C ASP A 451 16.97 9.04 128.25
N PRO A 452 18.01 8.24 128.57
CA PRO A 452 18.57 7.22 127.66
C PRO A 452 17.56 6.16 127.22
N ASP A 453 16.53 5.87 128.03
CA ASP A 453 15.54 4.85 127.70
C ASP A 453 14.63 5.27 126.53
N GLN A 454 14.53 6.58 126.26
CA GLN A 454 13.72 7.14 125.17
C GLN A 454 14.45 7.21 123.81
N ASP A 455 15.76 6.96 123.75
CA ASP A 455 16.51 6.92 122.49
C ASP A 455 16.06 5.78 121.58
N SER A 456 15.63 4.67 122.18
CA SER A 456 15.04 3.54 121.44
C SER A 456 13.72 3.93 120.75
N SER A 457 12.97 4.83 121.38
CA SER A 457 11.66 5.28 120.89
C SER A 457 11.80 6.29 119.75
N SER A 458 12.76 7.21 119.82
CA SER A 458 13.05 8.15 118.74
C SER A 458 13.56 7.44 117.47
N ASP A 459 14.42 6.42 117.64
CA ASP A 459 14.88 5.58 116.54
C ASP A 459 13.74 4.78 115.90
N GLY A 460 12.80 4.28 116.72
CA GLY A 460 11.60 3.60 116.27
C GLY A 460 10.67 4.52 115.45
N LEU A 461 10.51 5.78 115.88
CA LEU A 461 9.75 6.80 115.15
C LEU A 461 10.36 7.12 113.78
N THR A 462 11.70 7.20 113.69
CA THR A 462 12.39 7.40 112.40
C THR A 462 12.16 6.22 111.46
N GLU A 463 12.25 5.00 111.98
CA GLU A 463 12.02 3.78 111.20
C GLU A 463 10.59 3.68 110.67
N GLU A 464 9.60 3.96 111.52
CA GLU A 464 8.19 3.97 111.14
C GLU A 464 7.91 5.06 110.09
N THR A 465 8.50 6.25 110.24
CA THR A 465 8.32 7.34 109.27
C THR A 465 8.91 6.99 107.89
N ILE A 466 10.10 6.36 107.86
CA ILE A 466 10.69 5.84 106.61
C ILE A 466 9.77 4.79 105.98
N ALA A 467 9.24 3.87 106.79
CA ALA A 467 8.36 2.81 106.31
C ALA A 467 7.04 3.36 105.74
N GLN A 468 6.45 4.38 106.37
CA GLN A 468 5.22 5.03 105.90
C GLN A 468 5.45 5.84 104.62
N LEU A 469 6.52 6.63 104.54
CA LEU A 469 6.85 7.41 103.34
C LEU A 469 7.12 6.52 102.12
N ARG A 470 7.74 5.34 102.32
CA ARG A 470 7.90 4.34 101.26
C ARG A 470 6.59 3.79 100.70
N ARG A 471 5.52 3.78 101.50
CA ARG A 471 4.22 3.24 101.10
C ARG A 471 3.37 4.24 100.31
N LEU A 472 3.62 5.54 100.44
CA LEU A 472 2.79 6.58 99.83
C LEU A 472 2.96 6.67 98.31
N ASP A 473 4.19 6.53 97.80
CA ASP A 473 4.45 6.52 96.36
C ASP A 473 5.69 5.65 96.01
N PRO A 474 5.54 4.31 95.98
CA PRO A 474 6.66 3.39 95.77
C PRO A 474 7.23 3.40 94.34
N LEU A 475 6.54 4.05 93.40
CA LEU A 475 6.96 4.09 91.99
C LEU A 475 7.74 5.37 91.64
N HIS A 476 7.56 6.45 92.40
CA HIS A 476 8.19 7.73 92.11
C HIS A 476 8.98 8.36 93.27
N LEU A 477 8.83 7.90 94.52
CA LEU A 477 9.53 8.44 95.70
C LEU A 477 10.59 7.47 96.24
N GLY A 478 11.87 7.79 96.06
CA GLY A 478 12.98 6.96 96.57
C GLY A 478 13.32 7.29 98.01
N VAL A 479 12.78 6.58 99.02
CA VAL A 479 13.15 6.85 100.43
C VAL A 479 14.37 6.03 100.85
N MET A 480 15.42 6.69 101.34
CA MET A 480 16.64 6.02 101.79
C MET A 480 16.40 5.05 102.96
N ALA A 481 17.22 3.99 103.03
CA ALA A 481 17.09 2.99 104.09
C ALA A 481 17.55 3.54 105.44
N ARG A 482 16.96 3.03 106.52
CA ARG A 482 17.32 3.40 107.90
C ARG A 482 18.81 3.36 108.18
N THR A 483 19.52 2.35 107.65
CA THR A 483 20.98 2.22 107.80
C THR A 483 21.73 3.43 107.29
N THR A 484 21.27 4.03 106.19
CA THR A 484 21.85 5.25 105.62
C THR A 484 21.43 6.49 106.41
N THR A 485 20.16 6.57 106.82
CA THR A 485 19.64 7.65 107.68
C THR A 485 20.37 7.76 109.01
N MET A 486 20.68 6.63 109.67
CA MET A 486 21.30 6.62 110.99
C MET A 486 22.74 7.14 111.00
N HIS A 487 23.43 7.17 109.85
CA HIS A 487 24.74 7.82 109.75
C HIS A 487 24.70 9.33 110.02
N TYR A 488 23.52 9.95 109.92
CA TYR A 488 23.33 11.38 110.15
C TYR A 488 22.85 11.71 111.57
N LYS A 489 22.71 10.71 112.46
CA LYS A 489 22.26 10.93 113.84
C LYS A 489 23.29 11.79 114.60
N GLY A 490 22.84 12.91 115.18
CA GLY A 490 23.70 13.87 115.88
C GLY A 490 24.59 14.74 114.97
N THR A 491 24.38 14.71 113.65
CA THR A 491 25.07 15.60 112.72
C THR A 491 24.25 16.88 112.49
N ARG A 492 24.91 18.05 112.52
CA ARG A 492 24.27 19.31 112.08
C ARG A 492 24.49 19.47 110.59
N LEU A 493 23.43 19.26 109.81
CA LEU A 493 23.43 19.57 108.40
C LEU A 493 23.30 21.09 108.21
N PRO A 494 23.98 21.68 107.21
CA PRO A 494 23.76 23.09 106.85
C PRO A 494 22.32 23.27 106.39
N ALA A 495 21.68 24.35 106.85
CA ALA A 495 20.29 24.70 106.52
C ALA A 495 20.12 25.09 105.05
#